data_AF-A0A2D4UP59-F1
#
_entry.id   AF-A0A2D4UP59-F1
#
_cell.length_a   1.000
_cell.length_b   1.000
_cell.length_c   1.000
_cell.angle_alpha   90.00
_cell.angle_beta   90.00
_cell.angle_gamma   90.00
#
_symmetry.space_group_name_H-M   'P 1'
#
loop_
_entity.id
_entity.type
_entity.pdbx_description
1 polymer ?
#
loop_
_entity_poly.entity_id
_entity_poly.type
_entity_poly.pdbx_seq_one_letter_code
_entity_poly.pdbx_strand_id
1 'polypeptide(L)'
;MSASMMQPNLDQLAGLTGVRAGALTRWQETGWPNSRVEQWRFTRLASLEKMDLRPALAAAAAGTAAISAKVPENSAILSFSNGVLDVAGLAALPDGVTASFLNENDTALAALAASVPESHPISDL
;
A
#
# COMPACT_ATOMS: atom_id res chain seq x y z
N MET A 1 -0.09 28.93 -10.17
CA MET A 1 1.31 28.56 -10.49
C MET A 1 1.48 27.10 -10.12
N SER A 2 1.49 26.23 -11.13
CA SER A 2 1.59 24.78 -10.98
C SER A 2 2.95 24.41 -10.41
N ALA A 3 2.98 23.83 -9.22
CA ALA A 3 4.17 23.10 -8.79
C ALA A 3 4.42 21.99 -9.81
N SER A 4 5.68 21.76 -10.16
CA SER A 4 6.09 20.78 -11.16
C SER A 4 5.55 19.40 -10.76
N MET A 5 4.45 18.96 -11.37
CA MET A 5 3.81 17.67 -11.11
C MET A 5 4.58 16.56 -11.84
N MET A 6 5.83 16.31 -11.47
CA MET A 6 6.50 15.12 -11.98
C MET A 6 5.87 13.91 -11.30
N GLN A 7 4.84 13.37 -11.97
CA GLN A 7 4.25 12.09 -11.58
C GLN A 7 5.29 10.99 -11.83
N PRO A 8 5.42 10.01 -10.92
CA PRO A 8 6.25 8.84 -11.19
C PRO A 8 5.76 8.14 -12.47
N ASN A 9 6.61 7.35 -13.11
CA ASN A 9 6.16 6.51 -14.22
C ASN A 9 5.18 5.46 -13.67
N LEU A 10 3.93 5.49 -14.16
CA LEU A 10 2.83 4.63 -13.72
C LEU A 10 2.37 3.67 -14.83
N ASP A 11 3.15 3.53 -15.91
CA ASP A 11 2.81 2.70 -17.07
C ASP A 11 2.58 1.22 -16.67
N GLN A 12 3.25 0.79 -15.59
CA GLN A 12 3.13 -0.56 -15.02
C GLN A 12 1.83 -0.78 -14.22
N LEU A 13 1.03 0.25 -13.99
CA LEU A 13 -0.27 0.17 -13.30
C LEU A 13 -1.46 0.08 -14.26
N ALA A 14 -1.23 -0.29 -15.52
CA ALA A 14 -2.31 -0.52 -16.49
C ALA A 14 -3.27 -1.62 -16.01
N GLY A 15 -4.57 -1.42 -16.24
CA GLY A 15 -5.60 -2.43 -15.94
C GLY A 15 -6.12 -2.44 -14.50
N LEU A 16 -5.80 -1.43 -13.68
CA LEU A 16 -6.44 -1.27 -12.36
C LEU A 16 -7.95 -1.03 -12.51
N THR A 17 -8.73 -1.61 -11.60
CA THR A 17 -10.19 -1.42 -11.50
C THR A 17 -10.58 -0.94 -10.10
N GLY A 18 -11.86 -0.61 -9.93
CA GLY A 18 -12.47 -0.32 -8.64
C GLY A 18 -11.75 0.76 -7.83
N VAL A 19 -11.53 0.47 -6.54
CA VAL A 19 -10.92 1.40 -5.58
C VAL A 19 -9.52 1.86 -6.01
N ARG A 20 -8.72 0.96 -6.60
CA ARG A 20 -7.33 1.26 -6.97
C ARG A 20 -7.27 2.22 -8.16
N ALA A 21 -8.15 2.03 -9.14
CA ALA A 21 -8.28 2.96 -10.26
C ALA A 21 -8.70 4.35 -9.77
N GLY A 22 -9.71 4.42 -8.90
CA GLY A 22 -10.16 5.70 -8.33
C GLY A 22 -9.08 6.40 -7.49
N ALA A 23 -8.28 5.65 -6.72
CA ALA A 23 -7.16 6.18 -5.98
C ALA A 23 -6.05 6.72 -6.90
N LEU A 24 -5.75 6.01 -8.00
CA LEU A 24 -4.78 6.46 -9.00
C LEU A 24 -5.24 7.76 -9.67
N THR A 25 -6.50 7.85 -10.06
CA THR A 25 -7.07 9.07 -10.65
C THR A 25 -6.97 10.25 -9.69
N ARG A 26 -7.36 10.09 -8.42
CA ARG A 26 -7.21 11.15 -7.40
C ARG A 26 -5.77 11.58 -7.25
N TRP A 27 -4.84 10.64 -7.14
CA TRP A 27 -3.40 10.95 -7.07
C TRP A 27 -2.90 11.70 -8.30
N GLN A 28 -3.40 11.36 -9.49
CA GLN A 28 -3.05 12.07 -10.72
C GLN A 28 -3.59 13.51 -10.75
N GLU A 29 -4.72 13.76 -10.08
CA GLU A 29 -5.32 15.09 -9.96
C GLU A 29 -4.64 15.95 -8.89
N THR A 30 -4.32 15.37 -7.72
CA THR A 30 -3.81 16.10 -6.56
C THR A 30 -2.29 16.14 -6.49
N GLY A 31 -1.62 15.10 -7.00
CA GLY A 31 -0.17 14.97 -7.01
C GLY A 31 0.44 14.86 -5.61
N TRP A 32 1.76 15.08 -5.53
CA TRP A 32 2.45 15.09 -4.24
C TRP A 32 1.97 16.23 -3.34
N PRO A 33 1.71 15.96 -2.05
CA PRO A 33 1.37 17.03 -1.12
C PRO A 33 2.59 17.92 -0.88
N ASN A 34 2.34 19.19 -0.63
CA ASN A 34 3.38 20.19 -0.38
C ASN A 34 3.21 20.83 1.01
N SER A 35 4.19 21.63 1.43
CA SER A 35 4.21 22.24 2.77
C SER A 35 3.07 23.23 3.06
N ARG A 36 2.21 23.57 2.07
CA ARG A 36 0.98 24.34 2.29
C ARG A 36 -0.16 23.49 2.83
N VAL A 37 -0.11 22.17 2.64
CA VAL A 37 -1.04 21.23 3.26
C VAL A 37 -0.59 21.05 4.71
N GLU A 38 -1.44 21.41 5.67
CA GLU A 38 -1.06 21.50 7.09
C GLU A 38 -0.51 20.16 7.62
N GLN A 39 -1.07 19.03 7.19
CA GLN A 39 -0.60 17.68 7.57
C GLN A 39 0.84 17.40 7.08
N TRP A 40 1.32 18.12 6.07
CA TRP A 40 2.64 17.93 5.43
C TRP A 40 3.61 19.09 5.67
N ARG A 41 3.21 20.10 6.44
CA ARG A 41 3.99 21.33 6.68
C ARG A 41 5.43 21.06 7.11
N PHE A 42 5.64 20.02 7.91
CA PHE A 42 6.94 19.66 8.47
C PHE A 42 7.56 18.40 7.85
N THR A 43 6.90 17.79 6.86
CA THR A 43 7.35 16.55 6.22
C THR A 43 7.87 16.87 4.81
N ARG A 44 9.19 16.73 4.61
CA ARG A 44 9.83 17.05 3.31
C ARG A 44 9.78 15.87 2.35
N LEU A 45 9.07 16.02 1.23
CA LEU A 45 8.93 14.98 0.19
C LEU A 45 9.78 15.21 -1.07
N ALA A 46 10.46 16.35 -1.19
CA ALA A 46 11.18 16.74 -2.41
C ALA A 46 12.25 15.73 -2.88
N SER A 47 12.82 14.94 -1.97
CA SER A 47 13.75 13.86 -2.33
C SER A 47 13.02 12.65 -2.91
N LEU A 48 11.87 12.27 -2.35
CA LEU A 48 11.06 11.15 -2.80
C LEU A 48 10.44 11.41 -4.18
N GLU A 49 9.97 12.64 -4.42
CA GLU A 49 9.41 13.08 -5.71
C GLU A 49 10.40 12.89 -6.88
N LYS A 50 11.70 12.97 -6.62
CA LYS A 50 12.76 12.82 -7.63
C LYS A 50 13.23 11.39 -7.83
N MET A 51 12.76 10.44 -7.03
CA MET A 51 13.18 9.05 -7.14
C MET A 51 12.44 8.36 -8.28
N ASP A 52 13.16 7.58 -9.09
CA ASP A 52 12.56 6.59 -10.00
C ASP A 52 12.14 5.37 -9.18
N LEU A 53 10.91 5.41 -8.65
CA LEU A 53 10.34 4.32 -7.89
C LEU A 53 9.89 3.20 -8.84
N ARG A 54 10.35 1.99 -8.56
CA ARG A 54 9.94 0.79 -9.30
C ARG A 54 9.32 -0.22 -8.35
N PRO A 55 8.25 -0.92 -8.77
CA PRO A 55 7.74 -2.05 -8.02
C PRO A 55 8.89 -3.04 -7.75
N ALA A 56 8.92 -3.58 -6.54
CA ALA A 56 9.82 -4.69 -6.27
C ALA A 56 9.36 -5.88 -7.11
N LEU A 57 10.15 -6.25 -8.13
CA LEU A 57 9.92 -7.45 -8.89
C LEU A 57 10.08 -8.65 -7.95
N ALA A 58 9.01 -9.45 -7.87
CA ALA A 58 8.81 -10.63 -7.06
C ALA A 58 10.05 -11.17 -6.30
N ALA A 59 9.91 -11.21 -4.96
CA ALA A 59 10.72 -11.93 -4.01
C ALA A 59 12.21 -12.05 -4.37
N ALA A 60 13.03 -11.16 -3.79
CA ALA A 60 14.25 -11.70 -3.25
C ALA A 60 13.82 -12.81 -2.27
N ALA A 61 13.90 -14.06 -2.73
CA ALA A 61 13.93 -15.26 -1.91
C ALA A 61 15.20 -15.26 -1.02
N ALA A 62 15.59 -14.10 -0.51
CA ALA A 62 16.45 -13.97 0.64
C ALA A 62 15.52 -14.32 1.80
N GLY A 63 15.66 -15.56 2.27
CA GLY A 63 14.80 -16.18 3.28
C GLY A 63 14.30 -15.17 4.29
N THR A 64 12.99 -15.22 4.54
CA THR A 64 12.26 -14.47 5.56
C THR A 64 13.21 -14.10 6.67
N ALA A 65 13.64 -12.84 6.73
CA ALA A 65 14.54 -12.39 7.78
C ALA A 65 13.85 -12.80 9.08
N ALA A 66 14.49 -13.71 9.83
CA ALA A 66 13.86 -14.31 10.99
C ALA A 66 13.42 -13.17 11.91
N ILE A 67 12.12 -13.02 12.10
CA ILE A 67 11.58 -12.03 13.01
C ILE A 67 11.95 -12.52 14.40
N SER A 68 13.03 -11.99 14.97
CA SER A 68 13.52 -12.35 16.31
C SER A 68 12.60 -11.88 17.44
N ALA A 69 11.44 -11.30 17.13
CA ALA A 69 10.47 -10.88 18.12
C ALA A 69 9.81 -12.10 18.78
N LYS A 70 9.67 -12.07 20.10
CA LYS A 70 8.93 -13.10 20.83
C LYS A 70 7.45 -12.93 20.53
N VAL A 71 6.93 -13.78 19.66
CA VAL A 71 5.50 -13.82 19.32
C VAL A 71 4.75 -14.62 20.40
N PRO A 72 3.57 -14.18 20.86
CA PRO A 72 2.76 -14.96 21.80
C PRO A 72 2.46 -16.37 21.29
N GLU A 73 2.36 -17.32 22.21
CA GLU A 73 1.89 -18.68 21.92
C GLU A 73 0.51 -18.60 21.23
N ASN A 74 0.31 -19.41 20.17
CA ASN A 74 -0.90 -19.46 19.33
C ASN A 74 -1.13 -18.28 18.37
N SER A 75 -0.08 -17.53 18.00
CA SER A 75 -0.20 -16.52 16.95
C SER A 75 0.04 -17.12 15.56
N ALA A 76 -0.72 -16.67 14.56
CA ALA A 76 -0.40 -16.89 13.16
C ALA A 76 0.42 -15.71 12.61
N ILE A 77 1.47 -15.99 11.85
CA ILE A 77 2.38 -14.97 11.31
C ILE A 77 2.16 -14.85 9.81
N LEU A 78 1.76 -13.66 9.37
CA LEU A 78 1.66 -13.30 7.96
C LEU A 78 2.88 -12.46 7.58
N SER A 79 3.74 -13.01 6.73
CA SER A 79 4.99 -12.36 6.33
C SER A 79 4.83 -11.66 4.98
N PHE A 80 5.17 -10.37 4.94
CA PHE A 80 5.22 -9.59 3.70
C PHE A 80 6.65 -9.11 3.48
N SER A 81 7.22 -9.41 2.31
CA SER A 81 8.54 -8.93 1.91
C SER A 81 8.42 -8.14 0.62
N ASN A 82 8.82 -6.86 0.67
CA ASN A 82 8.67 -5.92 -0.45
C ASN A 82 7.24 -5.85 -1.02
N GLY A 83 6.23 -5.95 -0.16
CA GLY A 83 4.81 -5.94 -0.56
C GLY A 83 4.28 -7.27 -1.11
N VAL A 84 5.08 -8.33 -1.15
CA VAL A 84 4.67 -9.68 -1.56
C VAL A 84 4.44 -10.56 -0.33
N LEU A 85 3.28 -11.23 -0.28
CA LEU A 85 2.93 -12.17 0.78
C LEU A 85 3.66 -13.50 0.60
N ASP A 86 4.21 -14.04 1.69
CA ASP A 86 4.62 -15.44 1.76
C ASP A 86 3.39 -16.34 1.87
N VAL A 87 2.94 -16.86 0.72
CA VAL A 87 1.73 -17.69 0.61
C VAL A 87 1.86 -18.99 1.39
N ALA A 88 3.08 -19.52 1.56
CA ALA A 88 3.30 -20.75 2.33
C ALA A 88 2.92 -20.56 3.81
N GLY A 89 3.11 -19.35 4.36
CA GLY A 89 2.72 -18.99 5.72
C GLY A 89 1.21 -19.09 5.99
N LEU A 90 0.37 -19.07 4.95
CA LEU A 90 -1.08 -19.23 5.10
C LEU A 90 -1.49 -20.64 5.56
N ALA A 91 -0.64 -21.65 5.38
CA ALA A 91 -0.90 -23.00 5.86
C ALA A 91 -0.93 -23.10 7.40
N ALA A 92 -0.39 -22.11 8.11
CA ALA A 92 -0.37 -22.06 9.57
C ALA A 92 -1.56 -21.29 10.17
N LEU A 93 -2.58 -20.96 9.38
CA LEU A 93 -3.77 -20.27 9.88
C LEU A 93 -4.58 -21.18 10.84
N PRO A 94 -5.15 -20.63 11.93
CA PRO A 94 -5.98 -21.40 12.84
C PRO A 94 -7.27 -21.87 12.17
N ASP A 95 -7.87 -22.93 12.73
CA ASP A 95 -9.17 -23.43 12.29
C ASP A 95 -10.23 -22.32 12.30
N GLY A 96 -11.00 -22.23 11.21
CA GLY A 96 -12.04 -21.21 11.03
C GLY A 96 -11.53 -19.85 10.52
N VAL A 97 -10.21 -19.66 10.38
CA VAL A 97 -9.64 -18.45 9.79
C VAL A 97 -9.35 -18.67 8.31
N THR A 98 -9.82 -17.75 7.47
CA THR A 98 -9.53 -17.75 6.03
C THR A 98 -8.85 -16.44 5.65
N ALA A 99 -7.92 -16.52 4.71
CA ALA A 99 -7.27 -15.36 4.11
C ALA A 99 -7.51 -15.38 2.60
N SER A 100 -7.73 -14.21 2.02
CA SER A 100 -7.86 -14.04 0.57
C SER A 100 -7.15 -12.76 0.15
N PHE A 101 -6.72 -12.70 -1.10
CA PHE A 101 -6.04 -11.52 -1.60
C PHE A 101 -7.02 -10.40 -1.93
N LEU A 102 -6.77 -9.21 -1.38
CA LEU A 102 -7.57 -8.00 -1.67
C LEU A 102 -7.34 -7.44 -3.09
N ASN A 103 -6.27 -7.85 -3.78
CA ASN A 103 -6.01 -7.40 -5.16
C ASN A 103 -6.95 -8.05 -6.19
N GLU A 104 -7.60 -9.15 -5.84
CA GLU A 104 -8.52 -9.91 -6.71
C GLU A 104 -9.98 -9.75 -6.29
N ASN A 105 -10.26 -9.01 -5.21
CA ASN A 105 -11.58 -8.85 -4.64
C ASN A 105 -11.94 -7.37 -4.43
N ASP A 106 -12.39 -6.74 -5.52
CA ASP A 106 -12.79 -5.32 -5.52
C ASP A 106 -13.92 -5.03 -4.52
N THR A 107 -14.82 -5.98 -4.27
CA THR A 107 -15.90 -5.81 -3.28
C THR A 107 -15.35 -5.74 -1.85
N ALA A 108 -14.44 -6.65 -1.48
CA ALA A 108 -13.81 -6.61 -0.17
C ALA A 108 -12.94 -5.36 -0.01
N LEU A 109 -12.23 -4.94 -1.06
CA LEU A 109 -11.42 -3.73 -1.04
C LEU A 109 -12.30 -2.46 -0.91
N ALA A 110 -13.46 -2.42 -1.55
CA ALA A 110 -14.43 -1.34 -1.40
C ALA A 110 -15.02 -1.30 0.01
N ALA A 111 -15.35 -2.46 0.60
CA ALA A 111 -15.82 -2.52 1.98
C ALA A 111 -14.75 -2.03 2.98
N LEU A 112 -13.48 -2.39 2.76
CA LEU A 112 -12.36 -1.88 3.55
C LEU A 112 -12.22 -0.36 3.39
N ALA A 113 -12.28 0.16 2.17
CA ALA A 113 -12.21 1.60 1.93
C ALA A 113 -13.35 2.36 2.64
N ALA A 114 -14.57 1.80 2.63
CA ALA A 114 -15.72 2.37 3.31
C ALA A 114 -15.63 2.31 4.86
N SER A 115 -14.76 1.47 5.41
CA SER A 115 -14.56 1.38 6.87
C SER A 115 -13.69 2.50 7.42
N VAL A 116 -13.01 3.26 6.55
CA VAL A 116 -12.19 4.41 6.94
C VAL A 116 -13.12 5.54 7.41
N PRO A 117 -12.90 6.13 8.59
CA PRO A 117 -13.72 7.24 9.08
C PRO A 117 -13.75 8.42 8.11
N GLU A 118 -14.91 9.09 8.00
CA GLU A 118 -15.02 10.36 7.30
C GLU A 118 -14.04 11.38 7.91
N SER A 119 -13.38 12.19 7.08
CA SER A 119 -12.35 13.15 7.49
C SER A 119 -11.04 12.53 8.01
N HIS A 120 -10.72 11.29 7.63
CA HIS A 120 -9.42 10.73 7.95
C HIS A 120 -8.32 11.57 7.28
N PRO A 121 -7.34 12.12 8.04
CA PRO A 121 -6.46 13.21 7.60
C PRO A 121 -5.53 12.87 6.42
N ILE A 122 -5.51 11.61 5.99
CA ILE A 122 -4.69 11.07 4.90
C ILE A 122 -5.54 10.53 3.74
N SER A 123 -6.81 10.19 3.98
CA SER A 123 -7.62 9.44 3.01
C SER A 123 -8.33 10.32 1.97
N ASP A 124 -8.52 11.60 2.31
CA ASP A 124 -9.22 12.61 1.51
C ASP A 124 -8.28 13.56 0.75
N LEU A 125 -6.97 13.26 0.75
CA LEU A 125 -5.95 13.98 -0.04
C LEU A 125 -5.88 13.49 -1.49
#